data_AF-L2GLH9-F1
#
_entry.id   AF-L2GLH9-F1
#
_cell.length_a   1.000
_cell.length_b   1.000
_cell.length_c   1.000
_cell.angle_alpha   90.00
_cell.angle_beta   90.00
_cell.angle_gamma   90.00
#
_symmetry.space_group_name_H-M   'P 1'
#
loop_
_entity.id
_entity.type
_entity.pdbx_description
1 polymer ?
#
loop_
_entity_poly.entity_id
_entity_poly.type
_entity_poly.pdbx_seq_one_letter_code
_entity_poly.pdbx_strand_id
1 'polypeptide(L)'
;MTRFDNFTNVVDLDELESFICEAFFIEGRLSKICCLYFLNRTEVKFDISRIRRGEEYADRIFKSLSDEVMDRDMKLMKIRIFVLFKQHFKVRKSILKIVMSMIDIEREDLKDLLDCIVTSVEENEALDVLDSIATHFVNEDQQDEIVVLGMNVMREIYTKFLSCYGNRDGWTSGENEEINGSDWNKEHSVMEEMKRKILKHIESFKGNKTKCIFYAYRMVVRAVVDNEIVERPVSHIKQKIDKEKREIVRKKGKEELRRRREEAKREEKKERYRNRKKGRKKSAMAKLMKRPSRKRKTCK
;
A
#
# COMPACT_ATOMS: atom_id res chain seq x y z
N MET A 1 -44.21 -24.46 -7.72
CA MET A 1 -43.12 -24.67 -6.75
C MET A 1 -42.16 -25.68 -7.33
N THR A 2 -41.27 -25.23 -8.21
CA THR A 2 -40.19 -26.03 -8.80
C THR A 2 -38.97 -25.89 -7.90
N ARG A 3 -38.45 -27.02 -7.43
CA ARG A 3 -37.21 -27.15 -6.65
C ARG A 3 -36.05 -26.58 -7.46
N PHE A 4 -35.51 -25.45 -7.02
CA PHE A 4 -34.15 -25.02 -7.30
C PHE A 4 -33.25 -25.57 -6.19
N ASP A 5 -33.18 -26.90 -6.08
CA ASP A 5 -32.25 -27.56 -5.17
C ASP A 5 -31.03 -28.02 -6.00
N ASN A 6 -29.86 -27.48 -5.62
CA ASN A 6 -28.54 -28.06 -5.81
C ASN A 6 -27.93 -28.07 -7.23
N PHE A 7 -27.57 -26.89 -7.73
CA PHE A 7 -26.35 -26.72 -8.55
C PHE A 7 -25.26 -26.07 -7.69
N THR A 8 -24.90 -26.69 -6.57
CA THR A 8 -23.51 -26.58 -6.08
C THR A 8 -22.68 -27.55 -6.90
N ASN A 9 -22.46 -27.24 -8.18
CA ASN A 9 -21.31 -27.78 -8.88
C ASN A 9 -20.11 -27.31 -8.05
N VAL A 10 -19.54 -28.23 -7.27
CA VAL A 10 -18.22 -28.06 -6.69
C VAL A 10 -17.30 -27.99 -7.89
N VAL A 11 -17.12 -26.78 -8.42
CA VAL A 11 -16.07 -26.51 -9.40
C VAL A 11 -14.80 -26.90 -8.69
N ASP A 12 -14.10 -27.89 -9.22
CA ASP A 12 -12.81 -28.27 -8.69
C ASP A 12 -11.92 -27.03 -8.79
N LEU A 13 -11.54 -26.50 -7.63
CA LEU A 13 -10.74 -25.28 -7.55
C LEU A 13 -9.40 -25.49 -8.25
N ASP A 14 -8.86 -26.72 -8.24
CA ASP A 14 -7.60 -27.05 -8.89
C ASP A 14 -7.74 -26.99 -10.44
N GLU A 15 -8.88 -27.40 -10.99
CA GLU A 15 -9.18 -27.29 -12.43
C GLU A 15 -9.36 -25.83 -12.85
N LEU A 16 -10.08 -25.04 -12.06
CA LEU A 16 -10.27 -23.61 -12.31
C LEU A 16 -8.94 -22.86 -12.25
N GLU A 17 -8.09 -23.16 -11.26
CA GLU A 17 -6.75 -22.59 -11.13
C GLU A 17 -5.88 -22.91 -12.34
N SER A 18 -5.84 -24.18 -12.73
CA SER A 18 -5.10 -24.63 -13.91
C SER A 18 -5.60 -23.94 -15.17
N PHE A 19 -6.92 -23.82 -15.33
CA PHE A 19 -7.52 -23.11 -16.45
C PHE A 19 -7.11 -21.63 -16.48
N ILE A 20 -7.20 -20.92 -15.36
CA ILE A 20 -6.85 -19.49 -15.28
C ILE A 20 -5.36 -19.29 -15.57
N CYS A 21 -4.49 -20.14 -15.02
CA CYS A 21 -3.05 -20.06 -15.22
C CYS A 21 -2.64 -20.41 -16.66
N GLU A 22 -3.32 -21.33 -17.34
CA GLU A 22 -3.06 -21.62 -18.76
C GLU A 22 -3.64 -20.54 -19.68
N ALA A 23 -4.86 -20.08 -19.39
CA ALA A 23 -5.54 -19.04 -20.14
C ALA A 23 -4.80 -17.69 -20.12
N PHE A 24 -3.98 -17.46 -19.10
CA PHE A 24 -3.06 -16.33 -19.01
C PHE A 24 -2.09 -16.23 -20.21
N PHE A 25 -1.73 -17.35 -20.83
CA PHE A 25 -0.80 -17.42 -21.97
C PHE A 25 -1.49 -17.44 -23.34
N ILE A 26 -2.82 -17.45 -23.38
CA ILE A 26 -3.60 -17.40 -24.62
C ILE A 26 -3.72 -15.95 -25.09
N GLU A 27 -3.38 -15.67 -26.35
CA GLU A 27 -3.46 -14.32 -26.90
C GLU A 27 -4.89 -13.75 -26.88
N GLY A 28 -5.00 -12.42 -26.70
CA GLY A 28 -6.26 -11.69 -26.79
C GLY A 28 -6.95 -11.39 -25.46
N ARG A 29 -8.28 -11.28 -25.50
CA ARG A 29 -9.10 -10.77 -24.37
C ARG A 29 -9.03 -11.66 -23.13
N LEU A 30 -8.90 -12.97 -23.31
CA LEU A 30 -8.90 -13.94 -22.21
C LEU A 30 -7.68 -13.76 -21.30
N SER A 31 -6.47 -13.62 -21.87
CA SER A 31 -5.26 -13.35 -21.07
C SER A 31 -5.38 -12.06 -20.26
N LYS A 32 -5.96 -10.99 -20.83
CA LYS A 32 -6.19 -9.74 -20.10
C LYS A 32 -7.12 -9.93 -18.90
N ILE A 33 -8.19 -10.72 -19.05
CA ILE A 33 -9.12 -11.05 -17.96
C ILE A 33 -8.41 -11.85 -16.86
N CYS A 34 -7.62 -12.85 -17.24
CA CYS A 34 -6.80 -13.62 -16.29
C CYS A 34 -5.78 -12.74 -15.55
N CYS A 35 -5.17 -11.77 -16.24
CA CYS A 35 -4.27 -10.82 -15.58
C CYS A 35 -4.99 -9.96 -14.54
N LEU A 36 -6.16 -9.42 -14.88
CA LEU A 36 -6.97 -8.62 -13.96
C LEU A 36 -7.45 -9.43 -12.75
N TYR A 37 -7.71 -10.72 -12.95
CA TYR A 37 -8.03 -11.66 -11.88
C TYR A 37 -6.88 -11.77 -10.87
N PHE A 38 -5.65 -12.05 -11.31
CA PHE A 38 -4.48 -12.15 -10.43
C PHE A 38 -4.15 -10.84 -9.70
N LEU A 39 -4.36 -9.70 -10.35
CA LEU A 39 -4.09 -8.39 -9.74
C LEU A 39 -5.15 -7.97 -8.72
N ASN A 40 -6.06 -8.88 -8.32
CA ASN A 40 -7.16 -8.63 -7.38
C ASN A 40 -7.98 -7.38 -7.76
N ARG A 41 -8.08 -7.10 -9.07
CA ARG A 41 -8.97 -6.06 -9.61
C ARG A 41 -10.38 -6.61 -9.87
N THR A 42 -10.68 -7.79 -9.36
CA THR A 42 -11.99 -8.44 -9.40
C THR A 42 -12.51 -8.62 -7.96
N GLU A 43 -13.82 -8.81 -7.80
CA GLU A 43 -14.47 -8.95 -6.48
C GLU A 43 -14.07 -10.24 -5.74
N VAL A 44 -13.40 -11.18 -6.41
CA VAL A 44 -12.97 -12.47 -5.86
C VAL A 44 -11.51 -12.37 -5.42
N LYS A 45 -11.26 -12.58 -4.11
CA LYS A 45 -9.90 -12.65 -3.57
C LYS A 45 -9.30 -14.01 -3.88
N PHE A 46 -8.29 -14.02 -4.74
CA PHE A 46 -7.54 -15.22 -5.07
C PHE A 46 -6.32 -15.35 -4.15
N ASP A 47 -6.15 -16.53 -3.55
CA ASP A 47 -5.02 -16.83 -2.69
C ASP A 47 -3.90 -17.46 -3.52
N ILE A 48 -2.99 -16.61 -4.01
CA ILE A 48 -1.85 -17.04 -4.85
C ILE A 48 -1.03 -18.14 -4.19
N SER A 49 -0.97 -18.20 -2.85
CA SER A 49 -0.18 -19.22 -2.15
C SER A 49 -0.64 -20.66 -2.37
N ARG A 50 -1.86 -20.85 -2.92
CA ARG A 50 -2.44 -22.17 -3.16
C ARG A 50 -2.07 -22.80 -4.50
N ILE A 51 -1.51 -22.01 -5.44
CA ILE A 51 -1.19 -22.51 -6.77
C ILE A 51 -0.05 -23.53 -6.67
N ARG A 52 -0.36 -24.81 -6.88
CA ARG A 52 0.62 -25.91 -6.76
C ARG A 52 1.82 -25.77 -7.70
N ARG A 53 1.59 -25.26 -8.91
CA ARG A 53 2.62 -25.08 -9.97
C ARG A 53 3.08 -23.62 -10.11
N GLY A 54 3.05 -22.86 -9.01
CA GLY A 54 3.35 -21.43 -9.00
C GLY A 54 4.71 -21.08 -9.61
N GLU A 55 5.77 -21.80 -9.23
CA GLU A 55 7.12 -21.57 -9.78
C GLU A 55 7.18 -21.79 -11.30
N GLU A 56 6.56 -22.86 -11.81
CA GLU A 56 6.50 -23.15 -13.24
C GLU A 56 5.76 -22.06 -14.03
N TYR A 57 4.67 -21.54 -13.46
CA TYR A 57 3.95 -20.41 -14.06
C TYR A 57 4.77 -19.13 -14.03
N ALA A 58 5.46 -18.82 -12.92
CA ALA A 58 6.37 -17.67 -12.85
C ALA A 58 7.45 -17.76 -13.93
N ASP A 59 8.00 -18.95 -14.14
CA ASP A 59 9.00 -19.22 -15.17
C ASP A 59 8.47 -19.00 -16.59
N ARG A 60 7.24 -19.43 -16.86
CA ARG A 60 6.57 -19.17 -18.14
C ARG A 60 6.25 -17.68 -18.32
N ILE A 61 5.80 -16.99 -17.26
CA ILE A 61 5.56 -15.55 -17.28
C ILE A 61 6.86 -14.83 -17.66
N PHE A 62 7.96 -15.16 -16.98
CA PHE A 62 9.27 -14.56 -17.24
C PHE A 62 9.73 -14.77 -18.69
N LYS A 63 9.61 -15.99 -19.21
CA LYS A 63 9.92 -16.29 -20.63
C LYS A 63 9.07 -15.42 -21.57
N SER A 64 7.78 -15.26 -21.27
CA SER A 64 6.90 -14.42 -22.10
C SER A 64 7.25 -12.92 -22.03
N LEU A 65 7.83 -12.44 -20.92
CA LEU A 65 8.24 -11.03 -20.78
C LEU A 65 9.46 -10.68 -21.64
N SER A 66 10.26 -11.68 -22.02
CA SER A 66 11.37 -11.53 -22.96
C SER A 66 10.92 -11.32 -24.40
N ASP A 67 9.64 -11.54 -24.70
CA ASP A 67 9.09 -11.28 -26.04
C ASP A 67 8.97 -9.77 -26.30
N GLU A 68 9.44 -9.33 -27.48
CA GLU A 68 9.45 -7.94 -27.91
C GLU A 68 8.09 -7.50 -28.47
N VAL A 69 7.24 -8.43 -28.93
CA VAL A 69 5.97 -8.13 -29.62
C VAL A 69 4.84 -7.77 -28.64
N MET A 70 5.08 -7.88 -27.33
CA MET A 70 4.05 -7.67 -26.32
C MET A 70 3.69 -6.20 -26.13
N ASP A 71 2.39 -5.90 -26.18
CA ASP A 71 1.83 -4.61 -25.81
C ASP A 71 2.29 -4.17 -24.41
N ARG A 72 2.58 -2.88 -24.24
CA ARG A 72 3.15 -2.32 -23.01
C ARG A 72 2.26 -2.54 -21.79
N ASP A 73 0.95 -2.33 -21.92
CA ASP A 73 0.02 -2.48 -20.79
C ASP A 73 -0.05 -3.95 -20.36
N MET A 74 -0.10 -4.86 -21.33
CA MET A 74 -0.04 -6.29 -21.07
C MET A 74 1.29 -6.68 -20.40
N LYS A 75 2.41 -6.17 -20.90
CA LYS A 75 3.74 -6.43 -20.35
C LYS A 75 3.85 -5.96 -18.91
N LEU A 76 3.32 -4.78 -18.59
CA LEU A 76 3.23 -4.27 -17.22
C LEU A 76 2.35 -5.15 -16.31
N MET A 77 1.18 -5.60 -16.79
CA MET A 77 0.34 -6.51 -16.01
C MET A 77 1.08 -7.82 -15.70
N LYS A 78 1.76 -8.40 -16.69
CA LYS A 78 2.55 -9.62 -16.52
C LYS A 78 3.74 -9.42 -15.58
N ILE A 79 4.42 -8.27 -15.65
CA ILE A 79 5.47 -7.88 -14.70
C ILE A 79 4.94 -7.87 -13.27
N ARG A 80 3.80 -7.21 -13.03
CA ARG A 80 3.20 -7.13 -11.70
C ARG A 80 2.82 -8.51 -11.16
N ILE A 81 2.26 -9.36 -12.01
CA ILE A 81 1.91 -10.74 -11.64
C ILE A 81 3.17 -11.55 -11.35
N PHE A 82 4.23 -11.39 -12.17
CA PHE A 82 5.51 -12.03 -11.90
C PHE A 82 6.07 -11.60 -10.53
N VAL A 83 6.00 -10.31 -10.18
CA VAL A 83 6.43 -9.83 -8.86
C VAL A 83 5.65 -10.51 -7.73
N LEU A 84 4.32 -10.65 -7.86
CA LEU A 84 3.50 -11.38 -6.89
C LEU A 84 3.94 -12.85 -6.77
N PHE A 85 4.13 -13.53 -7.90
CA PHE A 85 4.60 -14.92 -7.91
C PHE A 85 5.99 -15.05 -7.30
N LYS A 86 6.89 -14.11 -7.58
CA LYS A 86 8.24 -14.09 -7.00
C LYS A 86 8.22 -14.01 -5.48
N GLN A 87 7.34 -13.17 -4.92
CA GLN A 87 7.17 -13.04 -3.47
C GLN A 87 6.64 -14.32 -2.82
N HIS A 88 5.70 -15.02 -3.47
CA HIS A 88 5.06 -16.22 -2.92
C HIS A 88 5.85 -17.51 -3.14
N PHE A 89 6.52 -17.65 -4.29
CA PHE A 89 7.15 -18.90 -4.73
C PHE A 89 8.69 -18.85 -4.74
N LYS A 90 9.31 -17.81 -4.17
CA LYS A 90 10.78 -17.68 -4.04
C LYS A 90 11.55 -17.80 -5.36
N VAL A 91 10.95 -17.30 -6.44
CA VAL A 91 11.54 -17.34 -7.79
C VAL A 91 12.77 -16.45 -7.85
N ARG A 92 13.93 -16.99 -8.25
CA ARG A 92 15.22 -16.25 -8.25
C ARG A 92 15.44 -15.34 -9.46
N LYS A 93 14.56 -15.38 -10.46
CA LYS A 93 14.74 -14.60 -11.69
C LYS A 93 14.50 -13.11 -11.43
N SER A 94 15.33 -12.27 -12.04
CA SER A 94 15.22 -10.82 -11.93
C SER A 94 14.57 -10.22 -13.18
N ILE A 95 13.52 -9.45 -12.97
CA ILE A 95 12.84 -8.65 -14.00
C ILE A 95 13.38 -7.23 -14.10
N LEU A 96 14.32 -6.83 -13.23
CA LEU A 96 14.74 -5.43 -13.12
C LEU A 96 15.26 -4.88 -14.44
N LYS A 97 16.06 -5.64 -15.20
CA LYS A 97 16.53 -5.21 -16.53
C LYS A 97 15.38 -4.86 -17.48
N ILE A 98 14.31 -5.66 -17.49
CA ILE A 98 13.12 -5.44 -18.33
C ILE A 98 12.34 -4.22 -17.84
N VAL A 99 12.16 -4.09 -16.52
CA VAL A 99 11.43 -2.96 -15.93
C VAL A 99 12.18 -1.64 -16.18
N MET A 100 13.50 -1.63 -16.00
CA MET A 100 14.34 -0.45 -16.22
C MET A 100 14.35 -0.02 -17.68
N SER A 101 14.33 -0.95 -18.64
CA SER A 101 14.22 -0.60 -20.07
C SER A 101 12.84 -0.07 -20.47
N MET A 102 11.82 -0.27 -19.63
CA MET A 102 10.46 0.26 -19.85
C MET A 102 10.23 1.63 -19.21
N ILE A 103 11.19 2.16 -18.45
CA ILE A 103 11.05 3.47 -17.80
C ILE A 103 10.94 4.56 -18.86
N ASP A 104 9.82 5.27 -18.80
CA ASP A 104 9.54 6.44 -19.61
C ASP A 104 8.86 7.45 -18.68
N ILE A 105 9.52 8.59 -18.46
CA ILE A 105 9.14 9.58 -17.45
C ILE A 105 7.79 10.24 -17.78
N GLU A 106 7.42 10.29 -19.05
CA GLU A 106 6.21 10.95 -19.53
C GLU A 106 4.97 10.05 -19.46
N ARG A 107 5.14 8.76 -19.13
CA ARG A 107 4.03 7.80 -19.11
C ARG A 107 3.29 7.79 -17.78
N GLU A 108 1.98 7.61 -17.87
CA GLU A 108 1.08 7.50 -16.71
C GLU A 108 1.37 6.23 -15.87
N ASP A 109 1.94 5.20 -16.47
CA ASP A 109 2.24 3.91 -15.84
C ASP A 109 3.58 3.87 -15.08
N LEU A 110 4.34 4.96 -15.11
CA LEU A 110 5.64 5.10 -14.46
C LEU A 110 5.61 4.69 -12.98
N LYS A 111 4.56 5.10 -12.26
CA LYS A 111 4.41 4.77 -10.84
C LYS A 111 4.34 3.26 -10.61
N ASP A 112 3.54 2.55 -11.41
CA ASP A 112 3.37 1.11 -11.29
C ASP A 112 4.68 0.38 -11.59
N LEU A 113 5.49 0.88 -12.53
CA LEU A 113 6.84 0.36 -12.81
C LEU A 113 7.80 0.58 -11.63
N LEU A 114 7.82 1.78 -11.05
CA LEU A 114 8.67 2.08 -9.90
C LEU A 114 8.30 1.25 -8.66
N ASP A 115 7.01 1.05 -8.42
CA ASP A 115 6.53 0.17 -7.36
C ASP A 115 6.98 -1.29 -7.60
N CYS A 116 7.03 -1.74 -8.87
CA CYS A 116 7.59 -3.05 -9.22
C CYS A 116 9.08 -3.14 -8.90
N ILE A 117 9.88 -2.10 -9.21
CA ILE A 117 11.32 -2.07 -8.90
C ILE A 117 11.55 -2.22 -7.39
N VAL A 118 10.91 -1.38 -6.58
CA VAL A 118 11.02 -1.40 -5.12
C VAL A 118 10.65 -2.80 -4.60
N THR A 119 9.58 -3.38 -5.13
CA THR A 119 9.09 -4.67 -4.67
C THR A 119 10.00 -5.83 -5.12
N SER A 120 10.57 -5.78 -6.32
CA SER A 120 11.30 -6.91 -6.91
C SER A 120 12.81 -6.91 -6.67
N VAL A 121 13.39 -5.77 -6.25
CA VAL A 121 14.84 -5.64 -6.07
C VAL A 121 15.37 -6.60 -4.99
N GLU A 122 16.44 -7.31 -5.31
CA GLU A 122 17.20 -8.18 -4.42
C GLU A 122 18.49 -7.51 -3.96
N GLU A 123 19.11 -8.03 -2.89
CA GLU A 123 20.25 -7.41 -2.22
C GLU A 123 21.46 -7.24 -3.16
N ASN A 124 21.75 -8.25 -3.97
CA ASN A 124 22.83 -8.25 -4.96
C ASN A 124 22.62 -7.24 -6.11
N GLU A 125 21.38 -6.82 -6.35
CA GLU A 125 21.03 -5.87 -7.43
C GLU A 125 20.76 -4.47 -6.90
N ALA A 126 20.61 -4.30 -5.58
CA ALA A 126 20.16 -3.06 -4.96
C ALA A 126 21.07 -1.86 -5.30
N LEU A 127 22.39 -2.05 -5.26
CA LEU A 127 23.33 -0.98 -5.54
C LEU A 127 23.24 -0.50 -6.99
N ASP A 128 23.11 -1.41 -7.96
CA ASP A 128 23.04 -1.07 -9.38
C ASP A 128 21.72 -0.38 -9.73
N VAL A 129 20.63 -0.84 -9.10
CA VAL A 129 19.31 -0.18 -9.22
C VAL A 129 19.36 1.23 -8.65
N LEU A 130 19.99 1.43 -7.48
CA LEU A 130 20.12 2.76 -6.89
C LEU A 130 20.88 3.74 -7.80
N ASP A 131 21.98 3.30 -8.42
CA ASP A 131 22.69 4.13 -9.41
C ASP A 131 21.81 4.48 -10.60
N SER A 132 21.12 3.47 -11.13
CA SER A 132 20.27 3.67 -12.29
C SER A 132 19.12 4.63 -11.97
N ILE A 133 18.48 4.51 -10.82
CA ILE A 133 17.45 5.47 -10.36
C ILE A 133 18.06 6.87 -10.16
N ALA A 134 19.28 6.97 -9.62
CA ALA A 134 19.95 8.25 -9.46
C ALA A 134 20.14 8.95 -10.81
N THR A 135 20.69 8.24 -11.78
CA THR A 135 20.98 8.78 -13.11
C THR A 135 19.72 9.26 -13.83
N HIS A 136 18.62 8.50 -13.75
CA HIS A 136 17.40 8.81 -14.50
C HIS A 136 16.51 9.85 -13.81
N PHE A 137 16.44 9.84 -12.47
CA PHE A 137 15.46 10.63 -11.72
C PHE A 137 16.07 11.71 -10.84
N VAL A 138 17.26 11.49 -10.28
CA VAL A 138 17.83 12.33 -9.21
C VAL A 138 18.98 13.18 -9.77
N ASN A 139 18.64 14.12 -10.66
CA ASN A 139 19.58 15.11 -11.20
C ASN A 139 18.95 16.51 -11.19
N GLU A 140 19.79 17.55 -11.22
CA GLU A 140 19.34 18.95 -11.10
C GLU A 140 18.57 19.45 -12.33
N ASP A 141 18.73 18.78 -13.47
CA ASP A 141 18.09 19.14 -14.75
C ASP A 141 16.67 18.57 -14.87
N GLN A 142 16.29 17.60 -14.02
CA GLN A 142 14.95 17.03 -13.99
C GLN A 142 13.94 17.98 -13.33
N GLN A 143 12.66 17.78 -13.68
CA GLN A 143 11.56 18.46 -13.00
C GLN A 143 11.52 18.08 -11.50
N ASP A 144 11.15 19.05 -10.65
CA ASP A 144 11.10 18.87 -9.19
C ASP A 144 10.29 17.61 -8.78
N GLU A 145 9.17 17.33 -9.45
CA GLU A 145 8.34 16.15 -9.20
C GLU A 145 9.08 14.83 -9.48
N ILE A 146 9.88 14.78 -10.54
CA ILE A 146 10.64 13.60 -10.98
C ILE A 146 11.80 13.34 -10.01
N VAL A 147 12.47 14.39 -9.56
CA VAL A 147 13.50 14.31 -8.51
C VAL A 147 12.93 13.74 -7.22
N VAL A 148 11.78 14.27 -6.76
CA VAL A 148 11.10 13.77 -5.55
C VAL A 148 10.71 12.31 -5.72
N LEU A 149 10.23 11.91 -6.90
CA LEU A 149 9.89 10.53 -7.20
C LEU A 149 11.11 9.61 -7.09
N GLY A 150 12.24 9.98 -7.69
CA GLY A 150 13.50 9.23 -7.57
C GLY A 150 14.01 9.10 -6.14
N MET A 151 13.97 10.19 -5.37
CA MET A 151 14.31 10.18 -3.94
C MET A 151 13.41 9.25 -3.12
N ASN A 152 12.10 9.25 -3.40
CA ASN A 152 11.17 8.34 -2.73
C ASN A 152 11.46 6.88 -3.08
N VAL A 153 11.78 6.55 -4.33
CA VAL A 153 12.15 5.18 -4.73
C VAL A 153 13.40 4.72 -3.97
N MET A 154 14.45 5.56 -3.92
CA MET A 154 15.68 5.23 -3.16
C MET A 154 15.38 5.00 -1.68
N ARG A 155 14.54 5.85 -1.07
CA ARG A 155 14.09 5.66 0.31
C ARG A 155 13.41 4.31 0.49
N GLU A 156 12.42 4.00 -0.35
CA GLU A 156 11.63 2.77 -0.21
C GLU A 156 12.46 1.51 -0.41
N ILE A 157 13.41 1.53 -1.34
CA ILE A 157 14.40 0.45 -1.51
C ILE A 157 15.19 0.29 -0.21
N TYR A 158 15.75 1.36 0.35
CA TYR A 158 16.52 1.30 1.59
C TYR A 158 15.68 0.78 2.78
N THR A 159 14.46 1.31 2.97
CA THR A 159 13.59 0.91 4.08
C THR A 159 13.13 -0.54 3.97
N LYS A 160 12.93 -1.05 2.74
CA LYS A 160 12.65 -2.48 2.52
C LYS A 160 13.75 -3.34 3.10
N PHE A 161 15.01 -3.07 2.75
CA PHE A 161 16.14 -3.84 3.29
C PHE A 161 16.33 -3.61 4.78
N LEU A 162 16.21 -2.37 5.27
CA LEU A 162 16.26 -2.06 6.70
C LEU A 162 15.25 -2.90 7.50
N SER A 163 14.02 -3.08 7.00
CA SER A 163 13.00 -3.89 7.67
C SER A 163 13.32 -5.39 7.73
N CYS A 164 14.10 -5.90 6.76
CA CYS A 164 14.57 -7.29 6.75
C CYS A 164 15.66 -7.52 7.80
N TYR A 165 16.50 -6.52 8.07
CA TYR A 165 17.57 -6.62 9.08
C TYR A 165 17.11 -6.25 10.49
N GLY A 166 16.33 -5.18 10.64
CA GLY A 166 15.94 -4.62 11.95
C GLY A 166 14.99 -5.48 12.79
N ASN A 167 14.30 -6.45 12.18
CA ASN A 167 13.45 -7.39 12.91
C ASN A 167 14.23 -8.53 13.59
N ARG A 168 15.55 -8.67 13.37
CA ARG A 168 16.35 -9.71 14.03
C ARG A 168 16.77 -9.36 15.47
N ASP A 169 16.73 -8.08 15.85
CA ASP A 169 17.17 -7.61 17.17
C ASP A 169 16.09 -7.76 18.27
N GLY A 170 14.92 -8.31 17.92
CA GLY A 170 13.86 -8.66 18.86
C GLY A 170 14.04 -10.02 19.54
N TRP A 171 15.08 -10.78 19.20
CA TRP A 171 15.44 -11.99 19.93
C TRP A 171 16.25 -11.59 21.16
N THR A 172 15.54 -11.53 22.28
CA THR A 172 16.04 -11.44 23.64
C THR A 172 17.40 -12.08 23.80
N SER A 173 18.27 -11.38 24.51
CA SER A 173 19.53 -11.79 25.15
C SER A 173 19.41 -13.17 25.82
N GLY A 174 19.36 -14.21 25.00
CA GLY A 174 19.40 -15.62 25.35
C GLY A 174 20.80 -16.09 25.03
N GLU A 175 21.47 -16.52 26.10
CA GLU A 175 22.88 -16.87 26.16
C GLU A 175 23.33 -17.80 25.02
N ASN A 176 24.41 -17.37 24.35
CA ASN A 176 25.46 -18.21 23.76
C ASN A 176 25.02 -19.40 22.89
N GLU A 177 24.52 -19.11 21.69
CA GLU A 177 24.84 -19.96 20.54
C GLU A 177 25.86 -19.23 19.67
N GLU A 178 27.07 -19.81 19.57
CA GLU A 178 28.14 -19.39 18.66
C GLU A 178 27.67 -19.59 17.21
N ILE A 179 26.83 -18.67 16.72
CA ILE A 179 26.45 -18.58 15.32
C ILE A 179 27.66 -18.00 14.58
N ASN A 180 28.30 -18.84 13.77
CA ASN A 180 29.37 -18.53 12.83
C ASN A 180 29.37 -17.07 12.33
N GLY A 181 30.24 -16.24 12.91
CA GLY A 181 30.29 -14.78 12.72
C GLY A 181 30.80 -14.26 11.38
N SER A 182 30.68 -15.03 10.29
CA SER A 182 31.17 -14.62 8.96
C SER A 182 30.12 -13.94 8.08
N ASP A 183 28.83 -14.18 8.31
CA ASP A 183 27.76 -13.69 7.41
C ASP A 183 27.25 -12.29 7.80
N TRP A 184 27.18 -11.98 9.09
CA TRP A 184 26.74 -10.69 9.62
C TRP A 184 27.60 -9.50 9.14
N ASN A 185 28.92 -9.73 8.99
CA ASN A 185 29.84 -8.71 8.48
C ASN A 185 29.56 -8.35 7.01
N LYS A 186 28.99 -9.26 6.21
CA LYS A 186 28.63 -9.00 4.82
C LYS A 186 27.31 -8.24 4.70
N GLU A 187 26.28 -8.65 5.46
CA GLU A 187 24.96 -7.99 5.46
C GLU A 187 25.08 -6.51 5.90
N HIS A 188 25.84 -6.24 6.97
CA HIS A 188 26.08 -4.85 7.42
C HIS A 188 26.89 -4.03 6.39
N SER A 189 27.70 -4.70 5.55
CA SER A 189 28.48 -4.03 4.52
C SER A 189 27.60 -3.51 3.38
N VAL A 190 26.58 -4.24 2.95
CA VAL A 190 25.69 -3.82 1.85
C VAL A 190 24.84 -2.62 2.26
N MET A 191 24.25 -2.64 3.46
CA MET A 191 23.42 -1.53 3.95
C MET A 191 24.21 -0.22 4.10
N GLU A 192 25.45 -0.29 4.59
CA GLU A 192 26.33 0.88 4.68
C GLU A 192 26.75 1.40 3.29
N GLU A 193 26.95 0.50 2.32
CA GLU A 193 27.22 0.89 0.93
C GLU A 193 26.01 1.59 0.31
N MET A 194 24.81 1.04 0.49
CA MET A 194 23.55 1.66 0.04
C MET A 194 23.38 3.06 0.65
N LYS A 195 23.59 3.19 1.96
CA LYS A 195 23.56 4.46 2.68
C LYS A 195 24.52 5.48 2.07
N ARG A 196 25.79 5.11 1.90
CA ARG A 196 26.81 5.98 1.31
C ARG A 196 26.41 6.44 -0.09
N LYS A 197 25.90 5.51 -0.90
CA LYS A 197 25.50 5.74 -2.29
C LYS A 197 24.29 6.66 -2.41
N ILE A 198 23.25 6.42 -1.61
CA ILE A 198 22.06 7.28 -1.57
C ILE A 198 22.45 8.70 -1.12
N LEU A 199 23.22 8.83 -0.03
CA LEU A 199 23.65 10.14 0.48
C LEU A 199 24.49 10.91 -0.55
N LYS A 200 25.38 10.22 -1.28
CA LYS A 200 26.16 10.81 -2.37
C LYS A 200 25.26 11.38 -3.47
N HIS A 201 24.25 10.64 -3.91
CA HIS A 201 23.36 11.04 -5.00
C HIS A 201 22.42 12.18 -4.64
N ILE A 202 22.06 12.35 -3.36
CA ILE A 202 21.14 13.41 -2.93
C ILE A 202 21.84 14.68 -2.39
N GLU A 203 23.17 14.70 -2.26
CA GLU A 203 23.89 15.79 -1.58
C GLU A 203 23.71 17.14 -2.28
N SER A 204 23.60 17.16 -3.62
CA SER A 204 23.34 18.37 -4.40
C SER A 204 22.02 19.07 -4.03
N PHE A 205 21.04 18.32 -3.52
CA PHE A 205 19.73 18.85 -3.13
C PHE A 205 19.67 19.34 -1.68
N LYS A 206 20.78 19.28 -0.95
CA LYS A 206 20.86 19.76 0.43
C LYS A 206 20.64 21.26 0.49
N GLY A 207 19.69 21.68 1.32
CA GLY A 207 19.33 23.10 1.45
C GLY A 207 18.55 23.66 0.25
N ASN A 208 18.08 22.80 -0.67
CA ASN A 208 17.23 23.24 -1.78
C ASN A 208 15.99 23.98 -1.25
N LYS A 209 15.67 25.12 -1.87
CA LYS A 209 14.58 26.02 -1.43
C LYS A 209 13.20 25.51 -1.87
N THR A 210 13.14 24.63 -2.87
CA THR A 210 11.91 23.99 -3.33
C THR A 210 11.37 23.07 -2.24
N LYS A 211 10.16 23.37 -1.77
CA LYS A 211 9.56 22.69 -0.61
C LYS A 211 9.37 21.18 -0.79
N CYS A 212 9.00 20.72 -1.99
CA CYS A 212 8.81 19.28 -2.25
C CYS A 212 10.15 18.54 -2.23
N ILE A 213 11.17 19.05 -2.92
CA ILE A 213 12.55 18.51 -2.90
C ILE A 213 13.10 18.50 -1.48
N PHE A 214 13.07 19.63 -0.77
CA PHE A 214 13.54 19.71 0.62
C PHE A 214 12.86 18.68 1.53
N TYR A 215 11.57 18.44 1.31
CA TYR A 215 10.82 17.46 2.08
C TYR A 215 11.25 16.02 1.74
N ALA A 216 11.38 15.70 0.45
CA ALA A 216 11.87 14.40 0.00
C ALA A 216 13.28 14.12 0.54
N TYR A 217 14.20 15.07 0.38
CA TYR A 217 15.56 15.01 0.95
C TYR A 217 15.55 14.69 2.44
N ARG A 218 14.76 15.43 3.24
CA ARG A 218 14.66 15.16 4.69
C ARG A 218 14.10 13.77 5.01
N MET A 219 13.19 13.24 4.20
CA MET A 219 12.64 11.89 4.41
C MET A 219 13.67 10.82 4.07
N VAL A 220 14.47 11.01 3.02
CA VAL A 220 15.58 10.10 2.70
C VAL A 220 16.62 10.13 3.81
N VAL A 221 17.06 11.33 4.25
CA VAL A 221 18.05 11.46 5.33
C VAL A 221 17.58 10.80 6.62
N ARG A 222 16.33 10.98 7.03
CA ARG A 222 15.78 10.30 8.22
C ARG A 222 15.78 8.78 8.08
N ALA A 223 15.37 8.27 6.91
CA ALA A 223 15.37 6.84 6.67
C ALA A 223 16.79 6.25 6.70
N VAL A 224 17.77 6.96 6.13
CA VAL A 224 19.13 6.44 5.88
C VAL A 224 20.12 6.74 7.02
N VAL A 225 19.96 7.85 7.73
CA VAL A 225 20.85 8.27 8.83
C VAL A 225 20.27 7.89 10.17
N ASP A 226 18.97 8.15 10.38
CA ASP A 226 18.29 7.94 11.65
C ASP A 226 17.61 6.56 11.73
N ASN A 227 17.63 5.78 10.63
CA ASN A 227 16.91 4.50 10.50
C ASN A 227 15.40 4.62 10.81
N GLU A 228 14.81 5.81 10.56
CA GLU A 228 13.39 6.07 10.81
C GLU A 228 12.55 5.54 9.64
N ILE A 229 11.80 4.45 9.87
CA ILE A 229 10.85 3.91 8.89
C ILE A 229 9.59 4.79 8.88
N VAL A 230 9.44 5.58 7.82
CA VAL A 230 8.25 6.41 7.59
C VAL A 230 7.46 5.82 6.42
N GLU A 231 6.37 5.13 6.72
CA GLU A 231 5.52 4.52 5.70
C GLU A 231 4.85 5.58 4.81
N ARG A 232 5.38 5.77 3.59
CA ARG A 232 4.78 6.63 2.57
C ARG A 232 4.96 5.99 1.21
N PRO A 233 3.92 6.02 0.34
CA PRO A 233 4.05 5.44 -0.99
C PRO A 233 5.09 6.21 -1.82
N VAL A 234 5.68 5.52 -2.80
CA VAL A 234 6.62 6.09 -3.79
C VAL A 234 6.07 7.37 -4.43
N SER A 235 4.77 7.37 -4.76
CA SER A 235 4.10 8.50 -5.40
C SER A 235 3.80 9.70 -4.48
N HIS A 236 4.27 9.70 -3.24
CA HIS A 236 3.99 10.80 -2.33
C HIS A 236 4.81 12.04 -2.71
N ILE A 237 4.20 12.92 -3.49
CA ILE A 237 4.74 14.24 -3.78
C ILE A 237 4.00 15.27 -2.94
N LYS A 238 4.74 16.00 -2.09
CA LYS A 238 4.17 17.10 -1.32
C LYS A 238 3.97 18.31 -2.23
N GLN A 239 2.87 18.30 -2.99
CA GLN A 239 2.54 19.39 -3.87
C GLN A 239 2.29 20.68 -3.08
N LYS A 240 2.76 21.79 -3.62
CA LYS A 240 2.34 23.12 -3.20
C LYS A 240 0.88 23.25 -3.64
N ILE A 241 -0.07 22.93 -2.75
CA ILE A 241 -1.50 23.11 -3.04
C ILE A 241 -1.67 24.56 -3.55
N ASP A 242 -2.21 24.73 -4.76
CA ASP A 242 -2.50 26.04 -5.32
C ASP A 242 -3.33 26.86 -4.34
N LYS A 243 -3.15 28.18 -4.34
CA LYS A 243 -3.87 29.07 -3.43
C LYS A 243 -5.39 28.85 -3.53
N GLU A 244 -5.88 28.62 -4.74
CA GLU A 244 -7.29 28.32 -5.03
C GLU A 244 -7.72 26.95 -4.48
N LYS A 245 -6.95 25.88 -4.71
CA LYS A 245 -7.21 24.56 -4.13
C LYS A 245 -7.16 24.57 -2.60
N ARG A 246 -6.26 25.35 -1.98
CA ARG A 246 -6.25 25.57 -0.52
C ARG A 246 -7.52 26.25 -0.05
N GLU A 247 -8.01 27.20 -0.81
CA GLU A 247 -9.24 27.91 -0.47
C GLU A 247 -10.46 26.99 -0.58
N ILE A 248 -10.53 26.12 -1.59
CA ILE A 248 -11.57 25.11 -1.74
C ILE A 248 -11.54 24.11 -0.57
N VAL A 249 -10.37 23.57 -0.22
CA VAL A 249 -10.22 22.66 0.93
C VAL A 249 -10.59 23.36 2.24
N ARG A 250 -10.21 24.64 2.40
CA ARG A 250 -10.57 25.44 3.58
C ARG A 250 -12.07 25.74 3.64
N LYS A 251 -12.73 26.00 2.51
CA LYS A 251 -14.19 26.19 2.42
C LYS A 251 -14.91 24.89 2.75
N LYS A 252 -14.53 23.76 2.15
CA LYS A 252 -15.08 22.42 2.44
C LYS A 252 -14.91 22.04 3.91
N GLY A 253 -13.72 22.23 4.49
CA GLY A 253 -13.46 21.93 5.90
C GLY A 253 -14.29 22.81 6.86
N LYS A 254 -14.47 24.09 6.54
CA LYS A 254 -15.35 24.98 7.32
C LYS A 254 -16.83 24.56 7.23
N GLU A 255 -17.27 24.17 6.04
CA GLU A 255 -18.65 23.75 5.80
C GLU A 255 -18.97 22.42 6.50
N GLU A 256 -18.05 21.46 6.45
CA GLU A 256 -18.21 20.19 7.16
C GLU A 256 -18.21 20.39 8.68
N LEU A 257 -17.31 21.24 9.20
CA LEU A 257 -17.32 21.60 10.62
C LEU A 257 -18.63 22.29 11.03
N ARG A 258 -19.20 23.14 10.15
CA ARG A 258 -20.51 23.77 10.36
C ARG A 258 -21.62 22.71 10.41
N ARG A 259 -21.62 21.76 9.48
CA ARG A 259 -22.59 20.65 9.43
C ARG A 259 -22.55 19.80 10.71
N ARG A 260 -21.36 19.42 11.17
CA ARG A 260 -21.19 18.67 12.44
C ARG A 260 -21.72 19.45 13.65
N ARG A 261 -21.47 20.76 13.71
CA ARG A 261 -22.01 21.62 14.79
C ARG A 261 -23.53 21.74 14.74
N GLU A 262 -24.12 21.81 13.55
CA GLU A 262 -25.57 21.86 13.38
C GLU A 262 -26.24 20.54 13.75
N GLU A 263 -25.65 19.41 13.37
CA GLU A 263 -26.09 18.06 13.78
C GLU A 263 -26.02 17.90 15.30
N ALA A 264 -24.91 18.25 15.93
CA ALA A 264 -24.76 18.21 17.39
C ALA A 264 -25.83 19.06 18.11
N LYS A 265 -26.11 20.28 17.61
CA LYS A 265 -27.18 21.13 18.14
C LYS A 265 -28.58 20.51 17.97
N ARG A 266 -28.82 19.80 16.86
CA ARG A 266 -30.09 19.09 16.62
C ARG A 266 -30.25 17.92 17.59
N GLU A 267 -29.19 17.17 17.82
CA GLU A 267 -29.18 16.07 18.80
C GLU A 267 -29.40 16.56 20.22
N GLU A 268 -28.71 17.63 20.62
CA GLU A 268 -28.88 18.24 21.95
C GLU A 268 -30.32 18.72 22.16
N LYS A 269 -30.95 19.34 21.15
CA LYS A 269 -32.36 19.74 21.22
C LYS A 269 -33.29 18.52 21.37
N LYS A 270 -33.03 17.44 20.63
CA LYS A 270 -33.80 16.18 20.74
C LYS A 270 -33.67 15.58 22.13
N GLU A 271 -32.47 15.60 22.70
CA GLU A 271 -32.20 15.10 24.05
C GLU A 271 -32.92 15.93 25.13
N ARG A 272 -32.82 17.27 25.07
CA ARG A 272 -33.55 18.17 25.96
C ARG A 272 -35.06 17.92 25.93
N TYR A 273 -35.62 17.67 24.74
CA TYR A 273 -37.04 17.33 24.58
C TYR A 273 -37.38 15.98 25.25
N ARG A 274 -36.55 14.94 25.04
CA ARG A 274 -36.72 13.63 25.69
C ARG A 274 -36.68 13.76 27.21
N ASN A 275 -35.74 14.54 27.75
CA ASN A 275 -35.59 14.77 29.19
C ASN A 275 -36.79 15.53 29.78
N ARG A 276 -37.29 16.57 29.08
CA ARG A 276 -38.53 17.27 29.48
C ARG A 276 -39.74 16.32 29.50
N LYS A 277 -39.88 15.44 28.50
CA LYS A 277 -40.98 14.46 28.44
C LYS A 277 -40.90 13.43 29.58
N LYS A 278 -39.69 12.92 29.90
CA LYS A 278 -39.46 12.03 31.05
C LYS A 278 -39.77 12.73 32.38
N GLY A 279 -39.35 13.98 32.55
CA GLY A 279 -39.64 14.79 33.74
C GLY A 279 -41.14 15.00 33.97
N ARG A 280 -41.89 15.32 32.92
CA ARG A 280 -43.37 15.45 32.98
C ARG A 280 -44.05 14.15 33.40
N LYS A 281 -43.63 13.00 32.86
CA LYS A 281 -44.16 11.68 33.26
C LYS A 281 -43.90 11.38 34.74
N LYS A 282 -42.68 11.61 35.22
CA LYS A 282 -42.32 11.43 36.65
C LYS A 282 -43.19 12.30 37.56
N SER A 283 -43.36 13.59 37.22
CA SER A 283 -44.20 14.51 37.98
C SER A 283 -45.69 14.08 38.00
N ALA A 284 -46.23 13.64 36.86
CA ALA A 284 -47.60 13.14 36.78
C ALA A 284 -47.81 11.86 37.61
N MET A 285 -46.86 10.91 37.55
CA MET A 285 -46.92 9.67 38.33
C MET A 285 -46.83 9.95 39.84
N ALA A 286 -45.96 10.88 40.26
CA ALA A 286 -45.87 11.32 41.66
C ALA A 286 -47.18 11.96 42.16
N LYS A 287 -47.86 12.75 41.32
CA LYS A 287 -49.21 13.29 41.66
C LYS A 287 -50.26 12.19 41.80
N LEU A 288 -50.18 11.13 40.98
CA LEU A 288 -51.08 9.99 41.06
C LEU A 288 -50.89 9.19 42.36
N MET A 289 -49.65 8.96 42.78
CA MET A 289 -49.33 8.24 44.01
C MET A 289 -49.69 9.02 45.29
N LYS A 290 -49.77 10.35 45.22
CA LYS A 290 -50.19 11.20 46.36
C LYS A 290 -51.72 11.29 46.54
N ARG A 291 -52.53 10.60 45.72
CA ARG A 291 -53.98 10.57 45.96
C ARG A 291 -54.28 9.70 47.19
N PRO A 292 -54.85 10.27 48.27
CA PRO A 292 -55.18 9.51 49.47
C PRO A 292 -56.13 8.38 49.08
N SER A 293 -55.79 7.16 49.51
CA SER A 293 -56.64 5.99 49.34
C SER A 293 -57.99 6.31 49.97
N ARG A 294 -59.02 6.47 49.13
CA ARG A 294 -60.40 6.57 49.60
C ARG A 294 -60.65 5.30 50.41
N LYS A 295 -60.65 5.44 51.74
CA LYS A 295 -61.06 4.38 52.67
C LYS A 295 -62.40 3.87 52.15
N ARG A 296 -62.41 2.65 51.63
CA ARG A 296 -63.66 1.94 51.30
C ARG A 296 -64.42 1.88 52.62
N LYS A 297 -65.52 2.62 52.70
CA LYS A 297 -66.52 2.44 53.76
C LYS A 297 -67.02 1.02 53.62
N THR A 298 -66.54 0.13 54.47
CA THR A 298 -67.18 -1.15 54.72
C THR A 298 -68.55 -0.83 55.32
N CYS A 299 -69.63 -1.10 54.58
CA CYS A 299 -70.96 -1.14 55.17
C CYS A 299 -71.03 -2.34 56.10
N LYS A 300 -71.48 -2.09 57.32
CA LYS A 300 -71.92 -3.12 58.27
C LYS A 300 -73.27 -3.67 57.83
#